data_AF-A0AAD6UZI0-F1
#
_entry.id   AF-A0AAD6UZI0-F1
#
_cell.length_a   1.000
_cell.length_b   1.000
_cell.length_c   1.000
_cell.angle_alpha   90.00
_cell.angle_beta   90.00
_cell.angle_gamma   90.00
#
_symmetry.space_group_name_H-M   'P 1'
#
loop_
_entity.id
_entity.type
_entity.pdbx_description
1 polymer ?
#
loop_
_entity_poly.entity_id
_entity_poly.type
_entity_poly.pdbx_seq_one_letter_code
_entity_poly.pdbx_strand_id
1 'polypeptide(L)'
;WVPIVMTYSNGATAVHYRIHFLYLFRGLAQRCEEIDHDVVDFSDAQRNGFIEAFTDFWREFAHHGRSEHDLKKAASELLKGCRQHFDNQITRIAKISRIVGPERHSRFRKLARELRIQRTMKELSACANALILEFPGAKPWAEWWMRPSHASTLFYVASGMARSLLESLPATTNGAESMHHKTYRMI
;
A
#
# COMPACT_ATOMS: atom_id res chain seq x y z
N TRP A 1 -15.88 12.84 16.42
CA TRP A 1 -14.59 12.59 17.11
C TRP A 1 -13.90 11.46 16.36
N VAL A 2 -12.60 11.58 16.10
CA VAL A 2 -11.79 10.54 15.43
C VAL A 2 -10.55 10.32 16.30
N PRO A 3 -10.20 9.08 16.69
CA PRO A 3 -8.99 8.85 17.46
C PRO A 3 -7.78 9.20 16.61
N ILE A 4 -6.88 10.02 17.16
CA ILE A 4 -5.59 10.34 16.55
C ILE A 4 -4.52 9.65 17.37
N VAL A 5 -3.77 8.75 16.75
CA VAL A 5 -2.57 8.13 17.34
C VAL A 5 -1.34 8.71 16.65
N MET A 6 -0.46 9.33 17.43
CA MET A 6 0.87 9.70 17.00
C MET A 6 1.86 8.80 17.72
N THR A 7 2.71 8.11 16.97
CA THR A 7 3.72 7.21 17.54
C THR A 7 5.10 7.69 17.16
N TYR A 8 5.96 7.77 18.16
CA TYR A 8 7.40 7.90 17.98
C TYR A 8 8.02 6.53 18.22
N SER A 9 8.76 6.02 17.23
CA SER A 9 9.40 4.70 17.30
C SER A 9 10.85 4.80 16.83
N ASN A 10 11.74 4.03 17.47
CA ASN A 10 13.15 3.91 17.07
C ASN A 10 13.34 2.95 15.88
N GLY A 11 12.44 3.03 14.89
CA GLY A 11 12.43 2.14 13.74
C GLY A 11 11.08 2.08 13.04
N ALA A 12 11.08 1.49 11.85
CA ALA A 12 9.92 1.30 10.98
C ALA A 12 9.82 -0.18 10.56
N THR A 13 9.91 -1.10 11.53
CA THR A 13 9.73 -2.55 11.29
C THR A 13 8.27 -2.95 11.44
N ALA A 14 7.91 -4.15 10.96
CA ALA A 14 6.55 -4.68 11.12
C ALA A 14 6.08 -4.66 12.58
N VAL A 15 6.97 -4.97 13.54
CA VAL A 15 6.67 -4.91 14.98
C VAL A 15 6.29 -3.50 15.43
N HIS A 16 7.02 -2.47 14.96
CA HIS A 16 6.70 -1.08 15.31
C HIS A 16 5.32 -0.68 14.77
N TYR A 17 5.04 -1.00 13.51
CA TYR A 17 3.73 -0.71 12.89
C TYR A 17 2.61 -1.52 13.55
N ARG A 18 2.86 -2.79 13.91
CA ARG A 18 1.89 -3.63 14.62
C ARG A 18 1.44 -2.98 15.92
N ILE A 19 2.39 -2.51 16.73
CA ILE A 19 2.08 -1.83 17.98
C ILE A 19 1.26 -0.55 17.70
N HIS A 20 1.69 0.27 16.75
CA HIS A 20 0.98 1.50 16.37
C HIS A 20 -0.49 1.23 15.98
N PHE A 21 -0.72 0.31 15.04
CA PHE A 21 -2.06 -0.01 14.56
C PHE A 21 -2.92 -0.69 15.63
N LEU A 22 -2.35 -1.55 16.48
CA LEU A 22 -3.10 -2.19 17.55
C LEU A 22 -3.68 -1.17 18.54
N TYR A 23 -2.90 -0.15 18.90
CA TYR A 23 -3.40 0.95 19.74
C TYR A 23 -4.46 1.80 19.02
N LEU A 24 -4.29 2.05 17.72
CA LEU A 24 -5.30 2.73 16.91
C LEU A 24 -6.63 1.95 16.90
N PHE A 25 -6.58 0.65 16.64
CA PHE A 25 -7.76 -0.23 16.61
C PHE A 25 -8.46 -0.29 17.96
N ARG A 26 -7.73 -0.44 19.06
CA ARG A 26 -8.30 -0.37 20.42
C ARG A 26 -8.98 0.96 20.70
N GLY A 27 -8.43 2.07 20.20
CA GLY A 27 -9.06 3.39 20.29
C GLY A 27 -10.33 3.53 19.46
N LEU A 28 -10.35 2.95 18.25
CA LEU A 28 -11.53 2.90 17.38
C LEU A 28 -12.63 2.04 18.00
N ALA A 29 -12.29 0.87 18.56
CA ALA A 29 -13.24 -0.07 19.17
C ALA A 29 -14.06 0.50 20.33
N GLN A 30 -13.59 1.58 20.96
CA GLN A 30 -14.37 2.29 21.98
C GLN A 30 -15.61 2.99 21.42
N ARG A 31 -15.70 3.17 20.09
CA ARG A 31 -16.75 3.95 19.43
C ARG A 31 -17.23 3.42 18.08
N CYS A 32 -16.49 2.51 17.46
CA CYS A 32 -16.79 1.92 16.15
C CYS A 32 -16.89 0.41 16.32
N GLU A 33 -17.88 -0.20 15.66
CA GLU A 33 -18.06 -1.66 15.63
C GLU A 33 -17.09 -2.34 14.66
N GLU A 34 -16.55 -1.58 13.70
CA GLU A 34 -15.68 -2.10 12.63
C GLU A 34 -14.43 -1.24 12.44
N ILE A 35 -13.36 -1.88 11.98
CA ILE A 35 -12.13 -1.23 11.50
C ILE A 35 -12.32 -0.94 10.00
N ASP A 36 -12.17 0.32 9.61
CA ASP A 36 -12.32 0.78 8.23
C ASP A 36 -10.99 0.70 7.45
N HIS A 37 -11.04 1.03 6.15
CA HIS A 37 -9.95 0.97 5.20
C HIS A 37 -8.83 1.95 5.52
N ASP A 38 -7.59 1.60 5.17
CA ASP A 38 -6.42 2.45 5.37
C ASP A 38 -5.58 2.60 4.08
N VAL A 39 -4.90 3.73 3.94
CA VAL A 39 -3.99 4.03 2.84
C VAL A 39 -2.55 3.96 3.31
N VAL A 40 -1.79 2.99 2.81
CA VAL A 40 -0.41 2.68 3.26
C VAL A 40 0.65 3.00 2.19
N ASP A 41 1.90 3.17 2.63
CA ASP A 41 3.06 3.57 1.82
C ASP A 41 3.76 2.41 1.09
N PHE A 42 3.03 1.34 0.79
CA PHE A 42 3.48 0.09 0.15
C PHE A 42 4.66 -0.63 0.83
N SER A 43 5.13 -0.17 1.99
CA SER A 43 6.20 -0.86 2.69
C SER A 43 5.71 -2.20 3.22
N ASP A 44 6.53 -3.25 3.06
CA ASP A 44 6.23 -4.57 3.60
C ASP A 44 6.06 -4.51 5.12
N ALA A 45 6.85 -3.67 5.79
CA ALA A 45 6.78 -3.46 7.22
C ALA A 45 5.42 -2.89 7.65
N GLN A 46 4.94 -1.81 7.02
CA GLN A 46 3.66 -1.20 7.38
C GLN A 46 2.50 -2.14 7.08
N ARG A 47 2.48 -2.76 5.89
CA ARG A 47 1.43 -3.73 5.52
C ARG A 47 1.37 -4.91 6.49
N ASN A 48 2.51 -5.53 6.76
CA ASN A 48 2.56 -6.69 7.65
C ASN A 48 2.19 -6.28 9.09
N GLY A 49 2.67 -5.12 9.56
CA GLY A 49 2.28 -4.59 10.86
C GLY A 49 0.78 -4.35 10.99
N PHE A 50 0.12 -3.78 9.97
CA PHE A 50 -1.33 -3.62 9.95
C PHE A 50 -2.05 -4.96 10.03
N ILE A 51 -1.66 -5.93 9.19
CA ILE A 51 -2.28 -7.26 9.14
C ILE A 51 -2.12 -7.99 10.49
N GLU A 52 -0.93 -7.94 11.09
CA GLU A 52 -0.65 -8.53 12.40
C GLU A 52 -1.50 -7.84 13.49
N ALA A 53 -1.56 -6.51 13.50
CA ALA A 53 -2.35 -5.76 14.48
C ALA A 53 -3.85 -6.04 14.37
N PHE A 54 -4.36 -6.16 13.14
CA PHE A 54 -5.77 -6.46 12.91
C PHE A 54 -6.10 -7.87 13.40
N THR A 55 -5.21 -8.82 13.11
CA THR A 55 -5.35 -10.21 13.55
C THR A 55 -5.31 -10.30 15.08
N ASP A 56 -4.35 -9.62 15.72
CA ASP A 56 -4.23 -9.57 17.18
C ASP A 56 -5.47 -8.92 17.82
N PHE A 57 -5.92 -7.79 17.28
CA PHE A 57 -7.11 -7.08 17.77
C PHE A 57 -8.36 -7.97 17.73
N TRP A 58 -8.67 -8.61 16.61
CA TRP A 58 -9.85 -9.47 16.53
C TRP A 58 -9.71 -10.76 17.35
N ARG A 59 -8.49 -11.25 17.61
CA ARG A 59 -8.30 -12.36 18.56
C ARG A 59 -8.56 -11.96 20.01
N GLU A 60 -8.25 -10.72 20.36
CA GLU A 60 -8.48 -10.17 21.71
C GLU A 60 -9.95 -9.80 21.95
N PHE A 61 -10.60 -9.14 20.98
CA PHE A 61 -11.94 -8.56 21.15
C PHE A 61 -13.08 -9.54 20.83
N ALA A 62 -12.78 -10.63 20.14
CA ALA A 62 -13.77 -11.42 19.47
C ALA A 62 -13.45 -12.91 19.55
N HIS A 63 -14.25 -13.65 20.33
CA HIS A 63 -14.38 -15.10 20.20
C HIS A 63 -15.12 -15.49 18.91
N HIS A 64 -14.85 -14.80 17.80
CA HIS A 64 -15.44 -15.09 16.51
C HIS A 64 -14.57 -16.17 15.89
N GLY A 65 -15.13 -17.36 15.66
CA GLY A 65 -14.43 -18.56 15.16
C GLY A 65 -13.80 -18.45 13.75
N ARG A 66 -13.43 -17.24 13.32
CA ARG A 66 -12.64 -16.97 12.12
C ARG A 66 -11.22 -17.50 12.33
N SER A 67 -10.69 -18.17 11.33
CA SER A 67 -9.31 -18.63 11.36
C SER A 67 -8.34 -17.45 11.24
N GLU A 68 -7.08 -17.65 11.62
CA GLU A 68 -6.02 -16.67 11.38
C GLU A 68 -5.93 -16.27 9.91
N HIS A 69 -6.12 -17.26 9.02
CA HIS A 69 -6.07 -17.05 7.58
C HIS A 69 -7.17 -16.09 7.12
N ASP A 70 -8.40 -16.26 7.63
CA ASP A 70 -9.53 -15.40 7.27
C ASP A 70 -9.33 -13.96 7.75
N LEU A 71 -8.76 -13.78 8.95
CA LEU A 71 -8.45 -12.46 9.50
C LEU A 71 -7.36 -11.76 8.68
N LYS A 72 -6.29 -12.48 8.32
CA LYS A 72 -5.21 -11.93 7.49
C LYS A 72 -5.69 -11.55 6.10
N LYS A 73 -6.57 -12.36 5.50
CA LYS A 73 -7.19 -12.07 4.21
C LYS A 73 -8.05 -10.81 4.29
N ALA A 74 -8.95 -10.74 5.28
CA ALA A 74 -9.80 -9.57 5.50
C ALA A 74 -8.97 -8.30 5.71
N ALA A 75 -7.94 -8.36 6.55
CA ALA A 75 -7.03 -7.23 6.78
C ALA A 75 -6.34 -6.76 5.49
N SER A 76 -5.94 -7.69 4.62
CA SER A 76 -5.28 -7.36 3.35
C SER A 76 -6.22 -6.66 2.37
N GLU A 77 -7.51 -6.95 2.42
CA GLU A 77 -8.55 -6.33 1.56
C GLU A 77 -8.92 -4.91 2.02
N LEU A 78 -8.60 -4.53 3.27
CA LEU A 78 -8.77 -3.18 3.80
C LEU A 78 -7.68 -2.20 3.38
N LEU A 79 -6.58 -2.69 2.81
CA LEU A 79 -5.41 -1.89 2.50
C LEU A 79 -5.41 -1.38 1.07
N LYS A 80 -5.37 -0.05 0.95
CA LYS A 80 -5.12 0.65 -0.31
C LYS A 80 -3.72 1.23 -0.33
N GLY A 81 -3.05 1.14 -1.47
CA GLY A 81 -1.74 1.72 -1.66
C GLY A 81 -1.79 3.21 -2.06
N CYS A 82 -0.87 4.01 -1.52
CA CYS A 82 -0.78 5.45 -1.81
C CYS A 82 -0.33 5.71 -3.26
N ARG A 83 -1.20 6.29 -4.10
CA ARG A 83 -0.89 6.57 -5.51
C ARG A 83 0.32 7.48 -5.69
N GLN A 84 0.48 8.46 -4.82
CA GLN A 84 1.61 9.39 -4.89
C GLN A 84 2.96 8.68 -4.68
N HIS A 85 3.02 7.71 -3.77
CA HIS A 85 4.21 6.89 -3.60
C HIS A 85 4.54 6.06 -4.85
N PHE A 86 3.53 5.54 -5.55
CA PHE A 86 3.72 4.83 -6.82
C PHE A 86 4.27 5.77 -7.90
N ASP A 87 3.66 6.94 -8.10
CA ASP A 87 4.12 7.95 -9.06
C ASP A 87 5.54 8.48 -8.74
N ASN A 88 5.89 8.57 -7.45
CA ASN A 88 7.22 8.92 -6.98
C ASN A 88 8.24 7.82 -7.31
N GLN A 89 7.89 6.54 -7.09
CA GLN A 89 8.75 5.42 -7.49
C GLN A 89 8.97 5.40 -9.01
N ILE A 90 7.93 5.58 -9.82
CA ILE A 90 8.06 5.69 -11.28
C ILE A 90 9.06 6.79 -11.64
N THR A 91 8.91 7.97 -11.02
CA THR A 91 9.80 9.10 -11.25
C THR A 91 11.24 8.80 -10.85
N ARG A 92 11.44 8.10 -9.73
CA ARG A 92 12.77 7.69 -9.26
C ARG A 92 13.41 6.69 -10.20
N ILE A 93 12.71 5.62 -10.58
CA ILE A 93 13.23 4.60 -11.50
C ILE A 93 13.55 5.21 -12.87
N ALA A 94 12.68 6.07 -13.38
CA ALA A 94 12.91 6.77 -14.63
C ALA A 94 14.24 7.54 -14.61
N LYS A 95 14.63 8.17 -13.49
CA LYS A 95 15.86 8.97 -13.40
C LYS A 95 17.14 8.13 -13.27
N ILE A 96 17.05 6.82 -13.06
CA ILE A 96 18.23 5.96 -12.97
C ILE A 96 18.69 5.65 -14.40
N SER A 97 19.66 6.41 -14.91
CA SER A 97 20.10 6.33 -16.31
C SER A 97 20.55 4.94 -16.76
N ARG A 98 21.05 4.12 -15.83
CA ARG A 98 21.41 2.70 -16.10
C ARG A 98 20.19 1.81 -16.36
N ILE A 99 19.01 2.19 -15.87
CA ILE A 99 17.75 1.46 -16.03
C ILE A 99 16.95 2.03 -17.19
N VAL A 100 16.83 3.36 -17.27
CA VAL A 100 16.08 4.08 -18.29
C VAL A 100 16.96 5.19 -18.85
N GLY A 101 17.25 5.15 -20.15
CA GLY A 101 17.99 6.24 -20.82
C GLY A 101 17.28 7.60 -20.69
N PRO A 102 18.01 8.72 -20.56
CA PRO A 102 17.43 10.06 -20.40
C PRO A 102 16.33 10.43 -21.41
N GLU A 103 16.54 10.06 -22.66
CA GLU A 103 15.64 10.27 -23.80
C GLU A 103 14.35 9.44 -23.73
N ARG A 104 14.33 8.39 -22.89
CA ARG A 104 13.20 7.44 -22.76
C ARG A 104 12.40 7.62 -21.48
N HIS A 105 12.73 8.60 -20.64
CA HIS A 105 12.02 8.87 -19.38
C HIS A 105 10.51 9.02 -19.57
N SER A 106 10.06 9.77 -20.58
CA SER A 106 8.63 10.02 -20.84
C SER A 106 7.90 8.73 -21.21
N ARG A 107 8.53 7.91 -22.06
CA ARG A 107 8.02 6.61 -22.51
C ARG A 107 7.89 5.63 -21.35
N PHE A 108 8.92 5.51 -20.51
CA PHE A 108 8.87 4.67 -19.31
C PHE A 108 7.73 5.08 -18.37
N ARG A 109 7.61 6.39 -18.07
CA ARG A 109 6.55 6.90 -17.17
C ARG A 109 5.15 6.61 -17.71
N LYS A 110 4.95 6.70 -19.03
CA LYS A 110 3.66 6.40 -19.66
C LYS A 110 3.29 4.94 -19.44
N LEU A 111 4.15 4.00 -19.84
CA LEU A 111 3.91 2.56 -19.70
C LEU A 111 3.72 2.15 -18.24
N ALA A 112 4.55 2.68 -17.32
CA ALA A 112 4.45 2.38 -15.91
C ALA A 112 3.12 2.83 -15.29
N ARG A 113 2.56 3.98 -15.73
CA ARG A 113 1.24 4.45 -15.28
C ARG A 113 0.09 3.67 -15.89
N GLU A 114 0.26 3.14 -17.10
CA GLU A 114 -0.75 2.31 -17.76
C GLU A 114 -1.05 1.01 -16.97
N LEU A 115 -0.12 0.52 -16.14
CA LEU A 115 -0.37 -0.62 -15.25
C LEU A 115 -1.63 -0.47 -14.39
N ARG A 116 -2.00 0.76 -14.01
CA ARG A 116 -3.13 1.02 -13.11
C ARG A 116 -4.51 1.02 -13.78
N ILE A 117 -4.60 1.13 -15.10
CA ILE A 117 -5.88 1.35 -15.81
C ILE A 117 -6.44 0.09 -16.46
N GLN A 118 -5.78 -1.05 -16.25
CA GLN A 118 -6.16 -2.31 -16.86
C GLN A 118 -7.48 -2.84 -16.28
N ARG A 119 -8.24 -3.56 -17.10
CA ARG A 119 -9.57 -4.08 -16.75
C ARG A 119 -9.53 -5.57 -16.43
N THR A 120 -8.47 -6.28 -16.82
CA THR A 120 -8.27 -7.70 -16.50
C THR A 120 -6.85 -8.01 -16.01
N MET A 121 -6.69 -9.12 -15.30
CA MET A 121 -5.37 -9.64 -14.90
C MET A 121 -4.48 -10.01 -16.11
N LYS A 122 -5.09 -10.42 -17.23
CA LYS A 122 -4.38 -10.71 -18.47
C LYS A 122 -3.78 -9.45 -19.07
N GLU A 123 -4.54 -8.37 -19.13
CA GLU A 123 -4.07 -7.06 -19.59
C GLU A 123 -2.98 -6.49 -18.68
N LEU A 124 -3.16 -6.57 -17.36
CA LEU A 124 -2.13 -6.15 -16.39
C LEU A 124 -0.81 -6.88 -16.62
N SER A 125 -0.85 -8.21 -16.73
CA SER A 125 0.32 -9.03 -17.01
C SER A 125 0.96 -8.69 -18.36
N ALA A 126 0.15 -8.45 -19.40
CA ALA A 126 0.65 -8.05 -20.72
C ALA A 126 1.35 -6.69 -20.69
N CYS A 127 0.79 -5.69 -19.99
CA CYS A 127 1.39 -4.38 -19.82
C CYS A 127 2.70 -4.45 -19.01
N ALA A 128 2.74 -5.25 -17.94
CA ALA A 128 3.96 -5.48 -17.17
C ALA A 128 5.05 -6.13 -18.04
N ASN A 129 4.70 -7.15 -18.83
CA ASN A 129 5.62 -7.80 -19.75
C ASN A 129 6.13 -6.84 -20.83
N ALA A 130 5.25 -6.02 -21.42
CA ALA A 130 5.65 -5.01 -22.40
C ALA A 130 6.63 -3.98 -21.80
N LEU A 131 6.38 -3.54 -20.57
CA LEU A 131 7.31 -2.65 -19.85
C LEU A 131 8.67 -3.32 -19.63
N ILE A 132 8.70 -4.59 -19.23
CA ILE A 132 9.93 -5.36 -18.98
C ILE A 132 10.72 -5.58 -20.27
N LEU A 133 10.03 -5.93 -21.37
CA LEU A 133 10.66 -6.11 -22.67
C LEU A 133 11.30 -4.80 -23.16
N GLU A 134 10.60 -3.68 -22.97
CA GLU A 134 11.06 -2.38 -23.42
C GLU A 134 12.14 -1.76 -22.49
N PHE A 135 12.10 -2.09 -21.19
CA PHE A 135 13.03 -1.63 -20.16
C PHE A 135 13.50 -2.79 -19.25
N PRO A 136 14.42 -3.66 -19.72
CA PRO A 136 14.84 -4.84 -18.96
C PRO A 136 15.44 -4.54 -17.58
N GLY A 137 16.11 -3.40 -17.43
CA GLY A 137 16.66 -2.96 -16.13
C GLY A 137 15.58 -2.66 -15.08
N ALA A 138 14.34 -2.40 -15.49
CA ALA A 138 13.20 -2.16 -14.60
C ALA A 138 12.49 -3.46 -14.19
N LYS A 139 12.94 -4.62 -14.68
CA LYS A 139 12.34 -5.93 -14.37
C LYS A 139 12.15 -6.17 -12.86
N PRO A 140 13.14 -5.96 -11.97
CA PRO A 140 12.94 -6.17 -10.55
C PRO A 140 11.84 -5.29 -9.95
N TRP A 141 11.72 -4.05 -10.44
CA TRP A 141 10.69 -3.12 -10.01
C TRP A 141 9.30 -3.55 -10.50
N ALA A 142 9.18 -3.93 -11.77
CA ALA A 142 7.91 -4.40 -12.34
C ALA A 142 7.45 -5.70 -11.67
N GLU A 143 8.34 -6.68 -11.49
CA GLU A 143 8.04 -7.94 -10.82
C GLU A 143 7.63 -7.74 -9.35
N TRP A 144 8.24 -6.78 -8.64
CA TRP A 144 7.84 -6.45 -7.28
C TRP A 144 6.38 -5.98 -7.21
N TRP A 145 5.97 -5.09 -8.12
CA TRP A 145 4.58 -4.63 -8.21
C TRP A 145 3.60 -5.72 -8.62
N MET A 146 4.04 -6.71 -9.39
CA MET A 146 3.21 -7.84 -9.82
C MET A 146 3.04 -8.93 -8.77
N ARG A 147 3.74 -8.87 -7.63
CA ARG A 147 3.50 -9.79 -6.52
C ARG A 147 2.09 -9.59 -5.98
N PRO A 148 1.34 -10.67 -5.66
CA PRO A 148 -0.06 -10.55 -5.22
C PRO A 148 -0.28 -9.56 -4.08
N SER A 149 0.62 -9.54 -3.09
CA SER A 149 0.55 -8.68 -1.90
C SER A 149 0.76 -7.18 -2.15
N HIS A 150 1.34 -6.80 -3.30
CA HIS A 150 1.50 -5.40 -3.70
C HIS A 150 0.47 -5.03 -4.78
N ALA A 151 0.27 -5.94 -5.75
CA ALA A 151 -0.70 -5.78 -6.81
C ALA A 151 -2.10 -5.49 -6.25
N SER A 152 -2.54 -6.23 -5.22
CA SER A 152 -3.87 -6.09 -4.62
C SER A 152 -4.13 -4.72 -3.98
N THR A 153 -3.07 -4.02 -3.56
CA THR A 153 -3.17 -2.69 -2.93
C THR A 153 -3.29 -1.56 -3.95
N LEU A 154 -2.85 -1.76 -5.19
CA LEU A 154 -2.71 -0.69 -6.19
C LEU A 154 -3.54 -0.92 -7.46
N PHE A 155 -3.62 -2.15 -7.93
CA PHE A 155 -4.25 -2.50 -9.20
C PHE A 155 -5.64 -3.04 -8.92
N TYR A 156 -6.65 -2.33 -9.40
CA TYR A 156 -8.07 -2.70 -9.23
C TYR A 156 -8.33 -4.18 -9.55
N VAL A 157 -7.77 -4.66 -10.66
CA VAL A 157 -7.97 -6.03 -11.15
C VAL A 157 -7.36 -7.12 -10.25
N ALA A 158 -6.44 -6.75 -9.36
CA ALA A 158 -5.81 -7.63 -8.40
C ALA A 158 -6.34 -7.42 -6.97
N SER A 159 -7.17 -6.39 -6.75
CA SER A 159 -7.70 -6.06 -5.43
C SER A 159 -8.93 -6.89 -5.11
N GLY A 160 -9.05 -7.31 -3.85
CA GLY A 160 -10.31 -7.85 -3.33
C GLY A 160 -11.36 -6.76 -3.04
N MET A 161 -10.95 -5.49 -3.07
CA MET A 161 -11.80 -4.34 -2.82
C MET A 161 -12.67 -4.00 -4.04
N ALA A 162 -13.94 -3.65 -3.80
CA ALA A 162 -14.83 -3.17 -4.86
C ALA A 162 -14.26 -1.90 -5.53
N ARG A 163 -14.43 -1.79 -6.86
CA ARG A 163 -13.88 -0.66 -7.64
C ARG A 163 -14.31 0.70 -7.13
N SER A 164 -15.60 0.85 -6.88
CA SER A 164 -16.22 2.09 -6.43
C SER A 164 -15.65 2.55 -5.09
N LEU A 165 -15.36 1.60 -4.20
CA LEU A 165 -14.75 1.85 -2.90
C LEU A 165 -13.28 2.24 -3.05
N LEU A 166 -12.52 1.54 -3.91
CA LEU A 166 -11.14 1.90 -4.18
C LEU A 166 -11.02 3.30 -4.81
N GLU A 167 -11.97 3.69 -5.65
CA GLU A 167 -12.04 5.03 -6.24
C GLU A 167 -12.52 6.11 -5.26
N SER A 168 -13.36 5.79 -4.26
CA SER A 168 -13.82 6.74 -3.24
C SER A 168 -12.78 7.02 -2.15
N LEU A 169 -11.92 6.04 -1.84
CA LEU A 169 -10.85 6.22 -0.86
C LEU A 169 -9.83 7.27 -1.32
N PRO A 170 -9.19 8.02 -0.39
CA PRO A 170 -8.12 8.96 -0.74
C PRO A 170 -7.03 8.29 -1.58
N ALA A 171 -6.48 9.03 -2.54
CA ALA A 171 -5.36 8.55 -3.36
C ALA A 171 -4.00 8.74 -2.69
N THR A 172 -3.96 9.44 -1.55
CA THR A 172 -2.76 9.96 -0.90
C THR A 172 -2.94 9.99 0.61
N THR A 173 -1.85 9.87 1.38
CA THR A 173 -1.91 9.93 2.86
C THR A 173 -1.75 11.36 3.41
N ASN A 174 -2.15 12.40 2.67
CA ASN A 174 -1.80 13.82 2.88
C ASN A 174 -1.86 14.34 4.33
N GLY A 175 -2.72 13.79 5.20
CA GLY A 175 -2.74 14.09 6.63
C GLY A 175 -1.53 13.56 7.42
N ALA A 176 -1.06 12.34 7.14
CA ALA A 176 0.09 11.72 7.79
C ALA A 176 1.43 12.20 7.20
N GLU A 177 1.57 12.19 5.87
CA GLU A 177 2.80 12.58 5.16
C GLU A 177 3.22 14.04 5.43
N SER A 178 2.25 14.97 5.50
CA SER A 178 2.55 16.39 5.76
C SER A 178 2.99 16.66 7.21
N MET A 179 2.53 15.85 8.16
CA MET A 179 2.94 15.92 9.56
C MET A 179 4.35 15.36 9.75
N HIS A 180 4.69 14.23 9.12
CA HIS A 180 6.04 13.67 9.18
C HIS A 180 7.10 14.68 8.67
N HIS A 181 6.86 15.33 7.53
CA HIS A 181 7.79 16.32 6.99
C HIS A 181 7.98 17.56 7.89
N LYS A 182 6.96 17.97 8.66
CA LYS A 182 7.10 19.06 9.65
C LYS A 182 7.91 18.64 10.86
N THR A 183 7.74 17.42 11.35
CA THR A 183 8.50 16.90 12.51
C THR A 183 10.00 16.80 12.19
N TYR A 184 10.38 16.38 10.98
CA TYR A 184 11.80 16.37 10.57
C TYR A 184 12.45 17.75 10.42
N ARG A 185 11.66 18.84 10.37
CA ARG A 185 12.18 20.22 10.34
C ARG A 185 12.33 20.84 11.73
N MET A 186 11.84 20.18 12.77
CA MET A 186 11.89 20.66 14.16
C MET A 186 12.94 19.93 15.01
N ILE A 187 13.73 19.05 14.39
CA ILE A 187 14.91 18.37 14.96
C ILE A 187 16.11 18.81 14.13
#